data_AF-U5SC82-F1
#
_entry.id   AF-U5SC82-F1
#
_cell.length_a   1.000
_cell.length_b   1.000
_cell.length_c   1.000
_cell.angle_alpha   90.00
_cell.angle_beta   90.00
_cell.angle_gamma   90.00
#
_symmetry.space_group_name_H-M   'P 1'
#
loop_
_entity.id
_entity.type
_entity.pdbx_description
1 polymer ?
#
loop_
_entity_poly.entity_id
_entity_poly.type
_entity_poly.pdbx_seq_one_letter_code
_entity_poly.pdbx_strand_id
1 'polypeptide(L)'
;MKRPSYRMITMIGLCGALLIGCSSNENMDTNTSTVPSEETQSSSYINSESSSATSEESSNSESGESTESSLIPEESSSDSSSNEEPISTELQMDKEKILLPTFSPETVTENIKTNEKNTYTVSYINNQGEILDEVSGTRYGSPEAAEGDLTVGLPNRFFETADVPEGGEDLMSGITGYDIEKGDQKWLIWEDEEWVFNIHSFAGEQLSKRVEARDMITFLYDNPLPVPRSKGIVYLDYEPGGEDVVMVIRWQDEEMVYQVKTTRSSLEALEVTASLKQPSE
;
A
#
# COMPACT_ATOMS: atom_id res chain seq x y z
N MET A 1 18.78 -49.02 -27.07
CA MET A 1 18.35 -48.30 -28.29
C MET A 1 19.32 -47.18 -28.57
N LYS A 2 19.60 -46.91 -29.85
CA LYS A 2 20.78 -46.19 -30.36
C LYS A 2 20.31 -44.99 -31.18
N ARG A 3 21.03 -43.85 -31.04
CA ARG A 3 21.14 -42.65 -31.91
C ARG A 3 20.17 -41.47 -31.65
N PRO A 4 20.54 -40.23 -32.05
CA PRO A 4 21.89 -39.63 -32.17
C PRO A 4 22.01 -38.17 -31.66
N SER A 5 23.25 -37.75 -31.40
CA SER A 5 23.64 -36.34 -31.25
C SER A 5 23.77 -35.65 -32.61
N TYR A 6 23.33 -34.39 -32.71
CA TYR A 6 23.70 -33.49 -33.81
C TYR A 6 24.62 -32.37 -33.30
N ARG A 7 25.84 -32.34 -33.85
CA ARG A 7 26.71 -31.17 -33.93
C ARG A 7 26.75 -30.74 -35.39
N MET A 8 26.45 -29.47 -35.68
CA MET A 8 26.76 -28.80 -36.96
C MET A 8 26.78 -27.28 -36.69
N ILE A 9 27.96 -26.69 -36.50
CA ILE A 9 28.78 -25.93 -37.47
C ILE A 9 28.13 -24.60 -37.92
N THR A 10 28.72 -23.53 -37.38
CA THR A 10 28.93 -22.16 -37.88
C THR A 10 28.52 -21.80 -39.31
N MET A 11 27.87 -20.63 -39.47
CA MET A 11 28.08 -19.77 -40.64
C MET A 11 28.21 -18.30 -40.22
N ILE A 12 29.32 -17.72 -40.68
CA ILE A 12 29.73 -16.31 -40.59
C ILE A 12 28.94 -15.50 -41.62
N GLY A 13 28.44 -14.33 -41.23
CA GLY A 13 27.88 -13.32 -42.14
C GLY A 13 28.39 -11.93 -41.78
N LEU A 14 29.41 -11.48 -42.51
CA LEU A 14 30.06 -10.16 -42.43
C LEU A 14 29.82 -9.44 -43.76
N CYS A 15 29.11 -8.30 -43.74
CA CYS A 15 29.02 -7.23 -44.75
C CYS A 15 28.26 -6.07 -44.07
N GLY A 16 28.65 -4.79 -44.04
CA GLY A 16 29.62 -4.02 -44.82
C GLY A 16 28.93 -2.79 -45.47
N ALA A 17 29.40 -1.59 -45.11
CA ALA A 17 29.36 -0.30 -45.84
C ALA A 17 28.14 0.69 -45.72
N LEU A 18 28.37 1.76 -44.95
CA LEU A 18 28.42 3.22 -45.27
C LEU A 18 27.57 3.86 -46.40
N LEU A 19 26.85 4.95 -46.06
CA LEU A 19 26.61 6.23 -46.79
C LEU A 19 26.31 7.32 -45.72
N ILE A 20 27.15 8.31 -45.40
CA ILE A 20 27.40 9.68 -45.97
C ILE A 20 26.15 10.55 -46.23
N GLY A 21 26.11 11.76 -45.63
CA GLY A 21 25.32 12.91 -46.10
C GLY A 21 25.23 14.13 -45.15
N CYS A 22 26.11 15.13 -45.32
CA CYS A 22 25.99 16.52 -44.79
C CYS A 22 24.87 17.29 -45.55
N SER A 23 24.20 18.32 -45.02
CA SER A 23 24.72 19.70 -44.97
C SER A 23 23.86 20.69 -44.14
N SER A 24 24.56 21.72 -43.63
CA SER A 24 24.15 22.91 -42.89
C SER A 24 22.96 23.72 -43.43
N ASN A 25 22.34 24.49 -42.54
CA ASN A 25 22.04 25.90 -42.83
C ASN A 25 22.20 26.75 -41.55
N GLU A 26 23.21 27.61 -41.55
CA GLU A 26 23.26 28.81 -40.72
C GLU A 26 22.36 29.87 -41.38
N ASN A 27 21.62 30.64 -40.59
CA ASN A 27 21.44 32.06 -40.84
C ASN A 27 21.03 32.75 -39.53
N MET A 28 22.03 33.43 -38.99
CA MET A 28 21.93 34.55 -38.07
C MET A 28 21.60 35.79 -38.92
N ASP A 29 20.55 36.53 -38.57
CA ASP A 29 20.50 37.96 -38.84
C ASP A 29 19.70 38.69 -37.76
N THR A 30 20.47 39.51 -37.04
CA THR A 30 20.14 40.58 -36.11
C THR A 30 19.50 41.79 -36.79
N ASN A 31 18.55 42.43 -36.10
CA ASN A 31 18.27 43.88 -36.02
C ASN A 31 17.18 44.04 -34.94
N THR A 32 17.43 44.45 -33.69
CA THR A 32 17.86 45.77 -33.16
C THR A 32 17.10 46.98 -33.72
N SER A 33 16.71 47.86 -32.76
CA SER A 33 16.09 49.19 -32.85
C SER A 33 14.54 49.20 -32.81
N THR A 34 13.82 49.94 -31.94
CA THR A 34 14.17 50.97 -30.94
C THR A 34 12.96 51.16 -30.00
N VAL A 35 13.23 51.51 -28.73
CA VAL A 35 12.28 52.02 -27.72
C VAL A 35 11.75 53.41 -28.11
N PRO A 36 10.54 53.79 -27.66
CA PRO A 36 10.47 55.00 -26.83
C PRO A 36 9.69 54.77 -25.52
N SER A 37 10.26 55.33 -24.46
CA SER A 37 9.68 55.51 -23.14
C SER A 37 8.52 56.51 -23.18
N GLU A 38 7.55 56.34 -22.29
CA GLU A 38 6.96 57.46 -21.55
C GLU A 38 6.49 57.00 -20.16
N GLU A 39 6.83 57.81 -19.18
CA GLU A 39 6.56 57.67 -17.76
C GLU A 39 5.09 57.93 -17.43
N THR A 40 4.57 57.30 -16.37
CA THR A 40 3.85 58.07 -15.34
C THR A 40 3.87 57.35 -14.00
N GLN A 41 4.53 57.99 -13.03
CA GLN A 41 4.33 57.76 -11.60
C GLN A 41 2.89 58.14 -11.20
N SER A 42 2.31 57.40 -10.26
CA SER A 42 1.66 58.05 -9.13
C SER A 42 1.68 57.16 -7.89
N SER A 43 2.34 57.69 -6.87
CA SER A 43 2.35 57.26 -5.48
C SER A 43 1.09 57.74 -4.75
N SER A 44 0.58 56.95 -3.82
CA SER A 44 0.13 57.49 -2.52
C SER A 44 0.11 56.41 -1.44
N TYR A 45 1.00 56.62 -0.47
CA TYR A 45 0.92 56.15 0.91
C TYR A 45 -0.44 56.51 1.54
N ILE A 46 -1.00 55.64 2.40
CA ILE A 46 -1.34 55.97 3.81
C ILE A 46 -1.17 54.72 4.68
N ASN A 47 -0.38 54.92 5.73
CA ASN A 47 -0.11 54.12 6.92
C ASN A 47 -1.23 54.28 7.97
N SER A 48 -1.51 53.26 8.79
CA SER A 48 -1.96 53.32 10.21
C SER A 48 -2.21 51.88 10.68
N GLU A 49 -1.27 51.25 11.41
CA GLU A 49 -1.21 51.16 12.89
C GLU A 49 -2.36 50.32 13.48
N SER A 50 -2.13 49.11 14.00
CA SER A 50 -1.44 48.70 15.25
C SER A 50 -2.30 48.84 16.52
N SER A 51 -2.01 47.95 17.49
CA SER A 51 -2.59 47.69 18.83
C SER A 51 -3.85 46.80 18.87
N SER A 52 -3.90 45.62 19.53
CA SER A 52 -3.37 45.10 20.81
C SER A 52 -4.06 45.62 22.07
N ALA A 53 -4.16 44.71 23.06
CA ALA A 53 -4.75 44.78 24.41
C ALA A 53 -6.24 44.35 24.47
N THR A 54 -6.66 43.19 25.01
CA THR A 54 -6.50 42.51 26.32
C THR A 54 -7.40 43.07 27.44
N SER A 55 -7.96 42.12 28.21
CA SER A 55 -8.56 42.19 29.57
C SER A 55 -10.00 42.69 29.65
N GLU A 56 -10.90 42.20 30.52
CA GLU A 56 -10.91 41.19 31.60
C GLU A 56 -12.37 41.07 32.12
N GLU A 57 -12.68 39.95 32.79
CA GLU A 57 -13.62 39.78 33.93
C GLU A 57 -15.13 40.09 33.80
N SER A 58 -16.07 39.45 34.53
CA SER A 58 -16.01 38.45 35.60
C SER A 58 -17.38 37.83 35.91
N SER A 59 -17.35 36.60 36.46
CA SER A 59 -18.22 36.05 37.55
C SER A 59 -19.74 35.85 37.26
N ASN A 60 -20.46 34.86 37.79
CA ASN A 60 -20.31 34.03 38.99
C ASN A 60 -21.28 32.81 38.92
N SER A 61 -20.87 31.67 39.51
CA SER A 61 -21.56 30.65 40.35
C SER A 61 -23.09 30.43 40.24
N GLU A 62 -23.71 29.25 40.43
CA GLU A 62 -23.49 28.21 41.44
C GLU A 62 -24.46 27.01 41.19
N SER A 63 -24.02 25.80 41.55
CA SER A 63 -24.70 24.58 42.06
C SER A 63 -26.22 24.33 41.89
N GLY A 64 -26.58 23.07 41.61
CA GLY A 64 -27.93 22.55 41.92
C GLY A 64 -28.29 21.21 41.27
N GLU A 65 -27.99 20.12 41.97
CA GLU A 65 -28.46 18.74 41.76
C GLU A 65 -29.99 18.60 41.86
N SER A 66 -30.62 17.82 40.98
CA SER A 66 -31.67 16.83 41.31
C SER A 66 -32.24 16.13 40.05
N THR A 67 -32.13 14.80 40.09
CA THR A 67 -33.06 13.78 39.57
C THR A 67 -34.46 14.27 39.16
N GLU A 68 -34.89 13.91 37.95
CA GLU A 68 -36.15 13.17 37.76
C GLU A 68 -36.18 12.39 36.45
N SER A 69 -36.83 11.24 36.54
CA SER A 69 -36.97 10.16 35.59
C SER A 69 -37.82 10.55 34.37
N SER A 70 -37.43 10.11 33.19
CA SER A 70 -38.37 9.98 32.08
C SER A 70 -38.06 8.74 31.25
N LEU A 71 -38.95 7.77 31.43
CA LEU A 71 -39.06 6.50 30.73
C LEU A 71 -39.02 6.71 29.21
N ILE A 72 -38.12 5.98 28.54
CA ILE A 72 -38.21 5.73 27.10
C ILE A 72 -38.27 4.20 26.93
N PRO A 73 -39.24 3.66 26.15
CA PRO A 73 -39.54 2.23 26.14
C PRO A 73 -38.41 1.39 25.53
N GLU A 74 -38.27 0.18 26.09
CA GLU A 74 -37.50 -0.93 25.54
C GLU A 74 -37.89 -1.18 24.07
N GLU A 75 -37.00 -0.84 23.13
CA GLU A 75 -36.92 -1.59 21.89
C GLU A 75 -36.06 -2.82 22.17
N SER A 76 -36.73 -3.97 22.16
CA SER A 76 -36.11 -5.28 22.16
C SER A 76 -35.23 -5.41 20.92
N SER A 77 -33.95 -5.04 21.04
CA SER A 77 -32.91 -5.63 20.21
C SER A 77 -32.90 -7.11 20.51
N SER A 78 -33.45 -7.89 19.58
CA SER A 78 -33.35 -9.34 19.56
C SER A 78 -31.87 -9.71 19.47
N ASP A 79 -31.23 -9.85 20.62
CA ASP A 79 -29.98 -10.58 20.80
C ASP A 79 -30.24 -12.03 20.35
N SER A 80 -30.01 -12.31 19.07
CA SER A 80 -29.66 -13.65 18.64
C SER A 80 -28.18 -13.87 18.97
N SER A 81 -27.87 -13.93 20.27
CA SER A 81 -26.61 -14.44 20.78
C SER A 81 -26.59 -15.95 20.55
N SER A 82 -26.38 -16.36 19.30
CA SER A 82 -25.75 -17.65 19.06
C SER A 82 -24.37 -17.55 19.68
N ASN A 83 -24.16 -18.28 20.78
CA ASN A 83 -22.84 -18.55 21.35
C ASN A 83 -22.05 -19.40 20.32
N GLU A 84 -21.68 -18.80 19.19
CA GLU A 84 -20.68 -19.36 18.30
C GLU A 84 -19.33 -19.06 18.95
N GLU A 85 -18.57 -20.11 19.22
CA GLU A 85 -17.19 -19.92 19.67
C GLU A 85 -16.41 -19.19 18.55
N PRO A 86 -15.46 -18.31 18.90
CA PRO A 86 -14.70 -17.60 17.89
C PRO A 86 -13.91 -18.60 17.03
N ILE A 87 -13.82 -18.36 15.71
CA ILE A 87 -13.17 -19.27 14.75
C ILE A 87 -11.74 -19.66 15.15
N SER A 88 -11.07 -18.83 15.94
CA SER A 88 -9.75 -19.09 16.50
C SER A 88 -9.67 -20.32 17.40
N THR A 89 -10.77 -20.74 18.04
CA THR A 89 -10.79 -21.96 18.89
C THR A 89 -10.82 -23.24 18.06
N GLU A 90 -11.23 -23.16 16.79
CA GLU A 90 -11.25 -24.29 15.86
C GLU A 90 -9.90 -24.55 15.20
N LEU A 91 -8.98 -23.58 15.25
CA LEU A 91 -7.65 -23.69 14.65
C LEU A 91 -6.71 -24.57 15.47
N GLN A 92 -5.96 -25.44 14.79
CA GLN A 92 -4.99 -26.38 15.38
C GLN A 92 -3.63 -25.74 15.70
N MET A 93 -3.37 -24.56 15.15
CA MET A 93 -2.16 -23.79 15.45
C MET A 93 -2.20 -23.30 16.91
N ASP A 94 -1.01 -23.09 17.48
CA ASP A 94 -0.86 -22.43 18.77
C ASP A 94 -1.58 -21.07 18.78
N LYS A 95 -2.44 -20.83 19.78
CA LYS A 95 -3.25 -19.60 19.89
C LYS A 95 -2.39 -18.35 19.93
N GLU A 96 -1.20 -18.42 20.54
CA GLU A 96 -0.25 -17.31 20.60
C GLU A 96 0.37 -16.98 19.23
N LYS A 97 0.26 -17.88 18.25
CA LYS A 97 0.78 -17.69 16.90
C LYS A 97 -0.32 -17.40 15.87
N ILE A 98 -1.59 -17.37 16.28
CA ILE A 98 -2.72 -17.02 15.42
C ILE A 98 -2.91 -15.50 15.44
N LEU A 99 -2.93 -14.89 14.27
CA LEU A 99 -3.36 -13.51 14.04
C LEU A 99 -4.58 -13.50 13.12
N LEU A 100 -5.66 -12.87 13.58
CA LEU A 100 -6.89 -12.68 12.80
C LEU A 100 -7.34 -11.21 12.89
N PRO A 101 -8.08 -10.69 11.89
CA PRO A 101 -8.56 -9.32 11.90
C PRO A 101 -9.52 -9.09 13.05
N THR A 102 -9.36 -7.96 13.73
CA THR A 102 -10.33 -7.50 14.73
C THR A 102 -11.32 -6.49 14.17
N PHE A 103 -11.13 -6.10 12.91
CA PHE A 103 -11.96 -5.21 12.14
C PHE A 103 -12.20 -5.80 10.74
N SER A 104 -13.40 -5.55 10.20
CA SER A 104 -13.73 -5.76 8.81
C SER A 104 -14.61 -4.59 8.36
N PRO A 105 -14.33 -3.97 7.19
CA PRO A 105 -15.10 -2.81 6.71
C PRO A 105 -16.54 -3.16 6.33
N GLU A 106 -16.84 -4.45 6.14
CA GLU A 106 -18.18 -4.96 5.89
C GLU A 106 -18.45 -6.28 6.60
N THR A 107 -19.72 -6.68 6.63
CA THR A 107 -20.13 -7.96 7.20
C THR A 107 -19.62 -9.11 6.34
N VAL A 108 -18.88 -10.02 6.96
CA VAL A 108 -18.26 -11.17 6.32
C VAL A 108 -18.58 -12.44 7.09
N THR A 109 -18.61 -13.56 6.38
CA THR A 109 -18.61 -14.91 6.95
C THR A 109 -17.20 -15.46 6.92
N GLU A 110 -16.73 -15.99 8.05
CA GLU A 110 -15.41 -16.58 8.15
C GLU A 110 -15.46 -18.07 7.77
N ASN A 111 -14.45 -18.55 7.04
CA ASN A 111 -14.35 -19.96 6.66
C ASN A 111 -12.91 -20.46 6.74
N ILE A 112 -12.70 -21.59 7.42
CA ILE A 112 -11.37 -22.20 7.54
C ILE A 112 -11.05 -22.99 6.27
N LYS A 113 -10.07 -22.53 5.50
CA LYS A 113 -9.55 -23.22 4.30
C LYS A 113 -8.44 -24.21 4.62
N THR A 114 -7.60 -23.89 5.59
CA THR A 114 -6.49 -24.75 6.03
C THR A 114 -6.41 -24.71 7.54
N ASN A 115 -6.26 -25.90 8.13
CA ASN A 115 -6.25 -26.07 9.59
C ASN A 115 -5.24 -27.16 9.99
N GLU A 116 -3.98 -26.79 10.07
CA GLU A 116 -2.89 -27.67 10.46
C GLU A 116 -2.09 -27.06 11.61
N LYS A 117 -1.28 -27.88 12.28
CA LYS A 117 -0.48 -27.43 13.43
C LYS A 117 0.50 -26.30 13.10
N ASN A 118 0.97 -26.25 11.86
CA ASN A 118 1.99 -25.30 11.40
C ASN A 118 1.46 -24.34 10.33
N THR A 119 0.20 -24.43 9.93
CA THR A 119 -0.37 -23.49 8.97
C THR A 119 -1.88 -23.37 9.14
N TYR A 120 -2.39 -22.15 9.02
CA TYR A 120 -3.83 -21.90 8.93
C TYR A 120 -4.13 -20.93 7.80
N THR A 121 -5.32 -21.03 7.24
CA THR A 121 -5.88 -20.01 6.33
C THR A 121 -7.36 -19.84 6.65
N VAL A 122 -7.77 -18.61 6.93
CA VAL A 122 -9.17 -18.19 7.08
C VAL A 122 -9.53 -17.27 5.92
N SER A 123 -10.62 -17.58 5.22
CA SER A 123 -11.19 -16.69 4.21
C SER A 123 -12.40 -15.94 4.76
N TYR A 124 -12.50 -14.67 4.40
CA TYR A 124 -13.58 -13.77 4.76
C TYR A 124 -14.43 -13.53 3.51
N ILE A 125 -15.70 -13.94 3.57
CA ILE A 125 -16.60 -14.05 2.42
C ILE A 125 -17.76 -13.08 2.59
N ASN A 126 -18.08 -12.28 1.58
CA ASN A 126 -19.22 -11.38 1.62
C ASN A 126 -20.57 -12.10 1.46
N ASN A 127 -21.66 -11.35 1.54
CA ASN A 127 -23.02 -11.89 1.43
C ASN A 127 -23.35 -12.46 0.04
N GLN A 128 -22.54 -12.13 -0.97
CA GLN A 128 -22.64 -12.60 -2.35
C GLN A 128 -21.84 -13.89 -2.58
N GLY A 129 -21.06 -14.33 -1.59
CA GLY A 129 -20.22 -15.53 -1.68
C GLY A 129 -18.83 -15.28 -2.28
N GLU A 130 -18.42 -14.02 -2.42
CA GLU A 130 -17.09 -13.63 -2.92
C GLU A 130 -16.09 -13.57 -1.77
N ILE A 131 -14.91 -14.13 -1.98
CA ILE A 131 -13.81 -14.07 -1.01
C ILE A 131 -13.16 -12.70 -1.13
N LEU A 132 -13.23 -11.92 -0.06
CA LEU A 132 -12.64 -10.59 0.00
C LEU A 132 -11.21 -10.64 0.54
N ASP A 133 -11.01 -11.42 1.60
CA ASP A 133 -9.73 -11.54 2.29
C ASP A 133 -9.39 -13.01 2.56
N GLU A 134 -8.11 -13.35 2.44
CA GLU A 134 -7.52 -14.57 2.94
C GLU A 134 -6.40 -14.21 3.91
N VAL A 135 -6.59 -14.56 5.18
CA VAL A 135 -5.59 -14.36 6.24
C VAL A 135 -4.98 -15.70 6.59
N SER A 136 -3.66 -15.77 6.57
CA SER A 136 -2.93 -16.99 6.88
C SER A 136 -1.70 -16.74 7.73
N GLY A 137 -1.29 -17.79 8.44
CA GLY A 137 -0.03 -17.85 9.17
C GLY A 137 0.60 -19.21 8.95
N THR A 138 1.89 -19.23 8.62
CA THR A 138 2.65 -20.47 8.39
C THR A 138 3.94 -20.45 9.21
N ARG A 139 4.19 -21.54 9.94
CA ARG A 139 5.36 -21.74 10.78
C ARG A 139 6.44 -22.53 10.04
N TYR A 140 7.64 -21.99 10.00
CA TYR A 140 8.82 -22.58 9.39
C TYR A 140 9.74 -23.18 10.46
N GLY A 141 10.73 -23.95 10.02
CA GLY A 141 11.68 -24.60 10.93
C GLY A 141 12.73 -23.65 11.53
N SER A 142 12.87 -22.44 11.00
CA SER A 142 13.73 -21.38 11.54
C SER A 142 13.30 -20.00 11.01
N PRO A 143 13.75 -18.90 11.64
CA PRO A 143 13.54 -17.56 11.12
C PRO A 143 14.11 -17.35 9.70
N GLU A 144 15.27 -17.89 9.39
CA GLU A 144 15.88 -17.74 8.05
C GLU A 144 15.05 -18.44 6.97
N ALA A 145 14.41 -19.56 7.32
CA ALA A 145 13.50 -20.26 6.42
C ALA A 145 12.20 -19.48 6.20
N ALA A 146 11.68 -18.81 7.23
CA ALA A 146 10.52 -17.92 7.12
C ALA A 146 10.84 -16.67 6.27
N GLU A 147 11.98 -16.03 6.52
CA GLU A 147 12.44 -14.87 5.74
C GLU A 147 12.58 -15.21 4.25
N GLY A 148 13.18 -16.37 3.95
CA GLY A 148 13.35 -16.86 2.58
C GLY A 148 12.03 -17.14 1.85
N ASP A 149 10.90 -17.25 2.56
CA ASP A 149 9.59 -17.52 1.98
C ASP A 149 8.78 -16.25 1.68
N LEU A 150 9.17 -15.08 2.22
CA LEU A 150 8.41 -13.83 2.07
C LEU A 150 8.11 -13.50 0.60
N THR A 151 9.06 -13.74 -0.29
CA THR A 151 8.93 -13.48 -1.73
C THR A 151 8.44 -14.68 -2.54
N VAL A 152 8.34 -15.88 -1.94
CA VAL A 152 7.97 -17.11 -2.64
C VAL A 152 6.50 -17.08 -3.04
N GLY A 153 6.22 -17.21 -4.34
CA GLY A 153 4.86 -17.19 -4.85
C GLY A 153 4.24 -15.79 -4.96
N LEU A 154 4.99 -14.73 -4.63
CA LEU A 154 4.66 -13.40 -5.15
C LEU A 154 4.75 -13.45 -6.69
N PRO A 155 3.94 -12.63 -7.41
CA PRO A 155 4.05 -12.57 -8.85
C PRO A 155 5.48 -12.26 -9.30
N ASN A 156 5.90 -12.81 -10.43
CA ASN A 156 7.22 -12.59 -11.05
C ASN A 156 7.52 -11.11 -11.41
N ARG A 157 6.68 -10.19 -10.96
CA ARG A 157 6.73 -8.74 -11.15
C ARG A 157 7.01 -7.98 -9.85
N PHE A 158 7.35 -8.68 -8.75
CA PHE A 158 7.84 -8.03 -7.54
C PHE A 158 9.29 -7.54 -7.74
N PHE A 159 9.58 -6.32 -7.28
CA PHE A 159 10.92 -5.74 -7.27
C PHE A 159 11.37 -5.44 -5.85
N GLU A 160 12.62 -5.76 -5.54
CA GLU A 160 13.29 -5.23 -4.36
C GLU A 160 13.85 -3.84 -4.66
N THR A 161 13.89 -2.98 -3.66
CA THR A 161 14.50 -1.64 -3.73
C THR A 161 15.96 -1.66 -4.16
N ALA A 162 16.70 -2.71 -3.81
CA ALA A 162 18.09 -2.90 -4.23
C ALA A 162 18.26 -3.02 -5.75
N ASP A 163 17.20 -3.37 -6.49
CA ASP A 163 17.21 -3.56 -7.94
C ASP A 163 16.74 -2.32 -8.72
N VAL A 164 16.50 -1.20 -8.02
CA VAL A 164 15.85 -0.01 -8.58
C VAL A 164 16.89 1.00 -9.08
N PRO A 165 16.69 1.61 -10.27
CA PRO A 165 17.61 2.62 -10.80
C PRO A 165 17.70 3.89 -9.93
N GLU A 166 18.82 4.59 -10.03
CA GLU A 166 18.98 5.92 -9.41
C GLU A 166 17.93 6.91 -9.93
N GLY A 167 17.46 7.82 -9.07
CA GLY A 167 16.58 8.94 -9.47
C GLY A 167 15.14 8.90 -8.96
N GLY A 168 14.92 8.53 -7.69
CA GLY A 168 13.61 8.58 -7.05
C GLY A 168 13.10 10.01 -6.75
N GLU A 169 11.80 10.10 -6.46
CA GLU A 169 11.10 11.33 -6.08
C GLU A 169 10.49 11.19 -4.68
N ASP A 170 10.38 12.30 -3.95
CA ASP A 170 9.72 12.33 -2.65
C ASP A 170 8.21 12.05 -2.80
N LEU A 171 7.74 11.00 -2.14
CA LEU A 171 6.33 10.68 -2.03
C LEU A 171 5.68 11.53 -0.94
N MET A 172 6.28 11.52 0.25
CA MET A 172 5.85 12.29 1.41
C MET A 172 6.92 12.24 2.51
N SER A 173 7.20 13.37 3.16
CA SER A 173 8.01 13.44 4.38
C SER A 173 9.40 12.77 4.30
N GLY A 174 10.01 12.73 3.12
CA GLY A 174 11.33 12.13 2.90
C GLY A 174 11.30 10.67 2.44
N ILE A 175 10.11 10.06 2.34
CA ILE A 175 9.95 8.71 1.76
C ILE A 175 10.14 8.81 0.25
N THR A 176 11.20 8.21 -0.26
CA THR A 176 11.55 8.25 -1.69
C THR A 176 10.88 7.10 -2.44
N GLY A 177 10.09 7.43 -3.45
CA GLY A 177 9.48 6.49 -4.37
C GLY A 177 10.18 6.47 -5.72
N TYR A 178 10.27 5.28 -6.30
CA TYR A 178 10.98 5.04 -7.54
C TYR A 178 10.07 4.41 -8.58
N ASP A 179 10.00 5.03 -9.76
CA ASP A 179 9.25 4.48 -10.88
C ASP A 179 10.14 3.59 -11.74
N ILE A 180 9.61 2.44 -12.09
CA ILE A 180 10.20 1.54 -13.09
C ILE A 180 9.21 1.37 -14.22
N GLU A 181 9.68 1.49 -15.46
CA GLU A 181 8.89 1.16 -16.64
C GLU A 181 9.61 0.10 -17.46
N LYS A 182 8.90 -0.99 -17.80
CA LYS A 182 9.40 -2.06 -18.68
C LYS A 182 8.32 -2.42 -19.69
N GLY A 183 8.43 -1.83 -20.88
CA GLY A 183 7.43 -2.01 -21.93
C GLY A 183 6.11 -1.32 -21.55
N ASP A 184 5.03 -2.09 -21.50
CA ASP A 184 3.70 -1.64 -21.07
C ASP A 184 3.47 -1.81 -19.57
N GLN A 185 4.44 -2.30 -18.80
CA GLN A 185 4.32 -2.46 -17.36
C GLN A 185 5.02 -1.32 -16.62
N LYS A 186 4.39 -0.89 -15.53
CA LYS A 186 4.87 0.20 -14.68
C LYS A 186 4.82 -0.19 -13.21
N TRP A 187 5.84 0.18 -12.47
CA TRP A 187 5.92 -0.01 -11.02
C TRP A 187 6.22 1.30 -10.33
N LEU A 188 5.67 1.46 -9.12
CA LEU A 188 6.15 2.41 -8.13
C LEU A 188 6.58 1.61 -6.91
N ILE A 189 7.82 1.82 -6.46
CA ILE A 189 8.42 1.08 -5.35
C ILE A 189 8.92 2.09 -4.32
N TRP A 190 8.69 1.83 -3.05
CA TRP A 190 9.31 2.57 -1.95
C TRP A 190 9.53 1.68 -0.74
N GLU A 191 10.33 2.19 0.19
CA GLU A 191 10.53 1.62 1.51
C GLU A 191 10.01 2.58 2.56
N ASP A 192 9.40 2.02 3.60
CA ASP A 192 9.08 2.73 4.83
C ASP A 192 9.34 1.78 6.00
N GLU A 193 10.25 2.16 6.90
CA GLU A 193 10.77 1.29 7.96
C GLU A 193 11.23 -0.10 7.42
N GLU A 194 10.78 -1.21 8.01
CA GLU A 194 11.07 -2.57 7.55
C GLU A 194 10.15 -3.04 6.40
N TRP A 195 9.33 -2.17 5.82
CA TRP A 195 8.38 -2.53 4.77
C TRP A 195 8.84 -2.09 3.37
N VAL A 196 8.74 -3.01 2.41
CA VAL A 196 8.88 -2.73 0.98
C VAL A 196 7.51 -2.72 0.33
N PHE A 197 7.19 -1.62 -0.34
CA PHE A 197 5.94 -1.44 -1.06
C PHE A 197 6.17 -1.48 -2.57
N ASN A 198 5.27 -2.15 -3.28
CA ASN A 198 5.29 -2.27 -4.72
C ASN A 198 3.86 -2.06 -5.25
N ILE A 199 3.67 -1.07 -6.12
CA ILE A 199 2.44 -0.91 -6.89
C ILE A 199 2.75 -1.21 -8.35
N HIS A 200 2.16 -2.27 -8.90
CA HIS A 200 2.27 -2.65 -10.30
C HIS A 200 1.01 -2.28 -11.08
N SER A 201 1.17 -1.75 -12.29
CA SER A 201 0.08 -1.38 -13.19
C SER A 201 0.53 -1.44 -14.65
N PHE A 202 -0.40 -1.26 -15.59
CA PHE A 202 -0.10 -1.18 -17.03
C PHE A 202 -0.10 0.27 -17.56
N ALA A 203 0.55 0.48 -18.70
CA ALA A 203 0.65 1.76 -19.37
C ALA A 203 -0.69 2.13 -20.03
N GLY A 204 -1.10 3.39 -19.89
CA GLY A 204 -2.37 3.90 -20.42
C GLY A 204 -3.54 3.76 -19.43
N GLU A 205 -3.34 3.11 -18.29
CA GLU A 205 -4.28 3.15 -17.17
C GLU A 205 -4.30 4.54 -16.54
N GLN A 206 -5.49 5.00 -16.16
CA GLN A 206 -5.66 6.27 -15.45
C GLN A 206 -5.37 6.14 -13.93
N LEU A 207 -4.47 5.22 -13.56
CA LEU A 207 -4.04 5.05 -12.19
C LEU A 207 -2.87 5.99 -11.88
N SER A 208 -3.08 6.91 -10.94
CA SER A 208 -2.00 7.71 -10.39
C SER A 208 -1.32 6.98 -9.24
N LYS A 209 -0.36 6.10 -9.54
CA LYS A 209 0.39 5.32 -8.53
C LYS A 209 0.99 6.18 -7.42
N ARG A 210 1.45 7.40 -7.74
CA ARG A 210 1.99 8.32 -6.74
C ARG A 210 0.91 8.86 -5.78
N VAL A 211 -0.32 9.05 -6.25
CA VAL A 211 -1.44 9.45 -5.38
C VAL A 211 -1.79 8.28 -4.47
N GLU A 212 -1.95 7.08 -5.03
CA GLU A 212 -2.20 5.85 -4.27
C GLU A 212 -1.15 5.63 -3.17
N ALA A 213 0.14 5.73 -3.51
CA ALA A 213 1.22 5.57 -2.53
C ALA A 213 1.17 6.63 -1.43
N ARG A 214 0.82 7.88 -1.74
CA ARG A 214 0.68 8.95 -0.74
C ARG A 214 -0.49 8.71 0.20
N ASP A 215 -1.60 8.21 -0.31
CA ASP A 215 -2.77 7.87 0.50
C ASP A 215 -2.43 6.71 1.45
N MET A 216 -1.73 5.68 0.96
CA MET A 216 -1.22 4.58 1.77
C MET A 216 -0.25 5.07 2.87
N ILE A 217 0.76 5.88 2.51
CA ILE A 217 1.70 6.45 3.49
C ILE A 217 0.96 7.29 4.54
N THR A 218 0.00 8.12 4.12
CA THR A 218 -0.81 8.95 5.03
C THR A 218 -1.58 8.08 6.02
N PHE A 219 -2.22 7.02 5.55
CA PHE A 219 -2.97 6.10 6.39
C PHE A 219 -2.07 5.41 7.44
N LEU A 220 -0.89 4.97 7.02
CA LEU A 220 0.06 4.24 7.87
C LEU A 220 0.65 5.07 9.00
N TYR A 221 0.70 6.40 8.86
CA TYR A 221 1.15 7.28 9.96
C TYR A 221 0.32 7.11 11.24
N ASP A 222 -1.00 6.95 11.10
CA ASP A 222 -1.91 6.78 12.24
C ASP A 222 -2.27 5.30 12.50
N ASN A 223 -2.02 4.42 11.53
CA ASN A 223 -2.40 3.00 11.56
C ASN A 223 -1.20 2.11 11.17
N PRO A 224 -0.20 1.97 12.06
CA PRO A 224 1.00 1.20 11.74
C PRO A 224 0.66 -0.27 11.51
N LEU A 225 1.33 -0.87 10.52
CA LEU A 225 1.26 -2.32 10.30
C LEU A 225 1.97 -3.08 11.43
N PRO A 226 1.68 -4.38 11.60
CA PRO A 226 2.46 -5.23 12.51
C PRO A 226 3.96 -5.15 12.20
N VAL A 227 4.79 -4.89 13.22
CA VAL A 227 6.23 -4.68 13.01
C VAL A 227 6.90 -5.99 12.56
N PRO A 228 7.47 -6.07 11.35
CA PRO A 228 8.19 -7.25 10.89
C PRO A 228 9.47 -7.46 11.70
N ARG A 229 9.91 -8.71 11.83
CA ARG A 229 11.20 -9.00 12.45
C ARG A 229 12.39 -8.58 11.59
N SER A 230 12.26 -8.70 10.27
CA SER A 230 13.31 -8.44 9.27
C SER A 230 12.78 -7.56 8.16
N LYS A 231 11.75 -8.03 7.46
CA LYS A 231 11.18 -7.41 6.27
C LYS A 231 9.70 -7.72 6.17
N GLY A 232 8.93 -6.71 5.81
CA GLY A 232 7.55 -6.82 5.36
C GLY A 232 7.46 -6.47 3.88
N ILE A 233 6.46 -7.02 3.20
CA ILE A 233 6.18 -6.79 1.80
C ILE A 233 4.72 -6.40 1.65
N VAL A 234 4.49 -5.32 0.93
CA VAL A 234 3.18 -4.93 0.42
C VAL A 234 3.25 -4.90 -1.10
N TYR A 235 2.49 -5.76 -1.75
CA TYR A 235 2.42 -5.84 -3.21
C TYR A 235 0.98 -5.62 -3.67
N LEU A 236 0.78 -4.53 -4.43
CA LEU A 236 -0.50 -4.15 -5.02
C LEU A 236 -0.42 -4.32 -6.54
N ASP A 237 -1.27 -5.18 -7.10
CA ASP A 237 -1.28 -5.54 -8.51
C ASP A 237 -2.60 -5.15 -9.14
N TYR A 238 -2.57 -4.20 -10.08
CA TYR A 238 -3.72 -3.88 -10.91
C TYR A 238 -3.71 -4.77 -12.16
N GLU A 239 -4.82 -5.46 -12.40
CA GLU A 239 -5.00 -6.19 -13.66
C GLU A 239 -5.16 -5.23 -14.85
N PRO A 240 -4.87 -5.68 -16.08
CA PRO A 240 -5.02 -4.85 -17.27
C PRO A 240 -6.42 -4.23 -17.36
N GLY A 241 -6.47 -2.89 -17.36
CA GLY A 241 -7.72 -2.13 -17.35
C GLY A 241 -7.96 -1.39 -16.03
N GLY A 242 -7.24 -1.76 -14.96
CA GLY A 242 -7.19 -1.05 -13.68
C GLY A 242 -8.45 -1.15 -12.83
N GLU A 243 -9.40 -2.01 -13.18
CA GLU A 243 -10.65 -2.22 -12.42
C GLU A 243 -10.46 -3.24 -11.30
N ASP A 244 -9.77 -4.34 -11.59
CA ASP A 244 -9.50 -5.40 -10.62
C ASP A 244 -8.12 -5.21 -9.98
N VAL A 245 -8.07 -5.36 -8.66
CA VAL A 245 -6.87 -5.20 -7.86
C VAL A 245 -6.69 -6.39 -6.93
N VAL A 246 -5.45 -6.86 -6.80
CA VAL A 246 -5.06 -7.85 -5.81
C VAL A 246 -3.94 -7.28 -4.97
N MET A 247 -4.14 -7.26 -3.66
CA MET A 247 -3.12 -6.87 -2.70
C MET A 247 -2.65 -8.09 -1.90
N VAL A 248 -1.34 -8.24 -1.78
CA VAL A 248 -0.70 -9.26 -0.94
C VAL A 248 0.21 -8.54 0.03
N ILE A 249 -0.08 -8.70 1.31
CA ILE A 249 0.71 -8.16 2.42
C ILE A 249 1.29 -9.32 3.19
N ARG A 250 2.61 -9.34 3.37
CA ARG A 250 3.34 -10.41 4.05
C ARG A 250 4.38 -9.86 4.98
N TRP A 251 4.51 -10.46 6.15
CA TRP A 251 5.62 -10.12 7.05
C TRP A 251 6.00 -11.35 7.86
N GLN A 252 7.25 -11.31 8.30
CA GLN A 252 7.80 -12.33 9.18
C GLN A 252 7.73 -11.86 10.62
N ASP A 253 7.35 -12.77 11.52
CA ASP A 253 7.61 -12.67 12.96
C ASP A 253 8.22 -13.98 13.47
N GLU A 254 9.49 -13.95 13.85
CA GLU A 254 10.28 -15.14 14.19
C GLU A 254 10.19 -16.23 13.10
N GLU A 255 9.66 -17.41 13.44
CA GLU A 255 9.46 -18.55 12.53
C GLU A 255 8.16 -18.45 11.73
N MET A 256 7.36 -17.40 11.94
CA MET A 256 6.06 -17.23 11.28
C MET A 256 6.19 -16.34 10.05
N VAL A 257 5.52 -16.73 8.97
CA VAL A 257 5.12 -15.82 7.90
C VAL A 257 3.61 -15.65 7.98
N TYR A 258 3.19 -14.41 8.14
CA TYR A 258 1.79 -14.03 8.06
C TYR A 258 1.50 -13.42 6.69
N GLN A 259 0.28 -13.61 6.22
CA GLN A 259 -0.18 -13.07 4.96
C GLN A 259 -1.63 -12.58 5.06
N VAL A 260 -1.88 -11.41 4.47
CA VAL A 260 -3.22 -10.99 4.03
C VAL A 260 -3.19 -10.92 2.52
N LYS A 261 -4.10 -11.65 1.86
CA LYS A 261 -4.36 -11.54 0.43
C LYS A 261 -5.78 -11.05 0.24
N THR A 262 -5.97 -10.00 -0.54
CA THR A 262 -7.28 -9.34 -0.63
C THR A 262 -7.52 -8.73 -2.00
N THR A 263 -8.80 -8.57 -2.35
CA THR A 263 -9.27 -7.84 -3.53
C THR A 263 -9.88 -6.48 -3.18
N ARG A 264 -9.74 -6.05 -1.92
CA ARG A 264 -10.19 -4.74 -1.45
C ARG A 264 -9.34 -3.60 -2.01
N SER A 265 -9.81 -2.37 -1.82
CA SER A 265 -8.97 -1.19 -2.04
C SER A 265 -7.74 -1.21 -1.13
N SER A 266 -6.68 -0.48 -1.51
CA SER A 266 -5.42 -0.49 -0.75
C SER A 266 -5.60 -0.08 0.72
N LEU A 267 -6.43 0.94 0.98
CA LEU A 267 -6.64 1.44 2.33
C LEU A 267 -7.42 0.45 3.20
N GLU A 268 -8.47 -0.16 2.67
CA GLU A 268 -9.24 -1.18 3.40
C GLU A 268 -8.36 -2.41 3.69
N ALA A 269 -7.50 -2.80 2.74
CA ALA A 269 -6.55 -3.89 2.93
C ALA A 269 -5.52 -3.60 4.04
N LEU A 270 -4.98 -2.36 4.07
CA LEU A 270 -4.09 -1.91 5.14
C LEU A 270 -4.81 -1.84 6.48
N GLU A 271 -6.07 -1.41 6.51
CA GLU A 271 -6.89 -1.34 7.72
C GLU A 271 -7.15 -2.73 8.32
N VAL A 272 -7.55 -3.70 7.47
CA VAL A 272 -7.69 -5.11 7.89
C VAL A 272 -6.36 -5.63 8.46
N THR A 273 -5.25 -5.34 7.79
CA THR A 273 -3.92 -5.82 8.22
C THR A 273 -3.46 -5.18 9.53
N ALA A 274 -3.64 -3.87 9.69
CA ALA A 274 -3.33 -3.15 10.94
C ALA A 274 -4.20 -3.61 12.12
N SER A 275 -5.39 -4.16 11.83
CA SER A 275 -6.30 -4.70 12.86
C SER A 275 -5.93 -6.09 13.36
N LEU A 276 -4.97 -6.78 12.73
CA LEU A 276 -4.61 -8.15 13.08
C LEU A 276 -4.08 -8.23 14.51
N LYS A 277 -4.70 -9.12 15.30
CA LYS A 277 -4.28 -9.36 16.69
C LYS A 277 -4.40 -10.84 17.03
N GLN A 278 -3.70 -11.22 18.09
CA GLN A 278 -3.96 -12.50 18.75
C GLN A 278 -5.41 -12.52 19.24
N PRO A 279 -6.13 -13.64 19.09
CA PRO A 279 -7.46 -13.78 19.62
C PRO A 279 -7.42 -13.65 21.15
N SER A 280 -8.35 -12.89 21.72
CA SER A 280 -8.50 -12.79 23.19
C SER A 280 -8.94 -14.14 23.76
N GLU A 281 -8.36 -14.52 24.91
CA GLU A 281 -8.82 -15.67 25.70
C GLU A 281 -10.25 -15.52 26.26
#